data_AF-A0A498FJI1-F1
#
_entry.id   AF-A0A498FJI1-F1
#
_cell.length_a   1.000
_cell.length_b   1.000
_cell.length_c   1.000
_cell.angle_alpha   90.00
_cell.angle_beta   90.00
_cell.angle_gamma   90.00
#
_symmetry.space_group_name_H-M   'P 1'
#
loop_
_entity.id
_entity.type
_entity.pdbx_description
1 polymer ?
#
loop_
_entity_poly.entity_id
_entity_poly.type
_entity_poly.pdbx_seq_one_letter_code
_entity_poly.pdbx_strand_id
1 'polypeptide(L)'
;MNDAREVVVLRYGHRPGRDDRMTTHVGLTARALGADRVILPDNAGQSAETVRDITDRFGGPFAVELRDDQKAIVRDFEGVVVHLTMYGERVQDVEAAVREAVGLDEPAVVGEASPPRDLLVVVGGEKVPWALYERADFNVGVTNQPHSEVAGLAVFLDRLFGGAELDREWADADRRVVPEATGKTVVDADRDSADASDDAAGEGDDAAGEGDDAAGESAGTDDRTETDDRTEANDRTEADDCD
;
A
#
# COMPACT_ATOMS: atom_id res chain seq x y z
N MET A 1 1.98 4.79 -12.79
CA MET A 1 1.29 3.72 -13.52
C MET A 1 2.38 2.90 -14.19
N ASN A 2 2.25 1.59 -14.27
CA ASN A 2 3.22 0.77 -14.99
C ASN A 2 3.04 1.02 -16.51
N ASP A 3 3.93 1.80 -17.11
CA ASP A 3 3.75 2.30 -18.49
C ASP A 3 3.75 1.21 -19.57
N ALA A 4 4.28 0.02 -19.27
CA ALA A 4 4.38 -1.09 -20.20
C ALA A 4 3.25 -2.13 -20.06
N ARG A 5 2.60 -2.22 -18.89
CA ARG A 5 1.61 -3.27 -18.54
C ARG A 5 0.78 -2.81 -17.36
N GLU A 6 -0.49 -3.15 -17.31
CA GLU A 6 -1.32 -2.89 -16.14
C GLU A 6 -1.22 -4.03 -15.11
N VAL A 7 -1.03 -3.72 -13.83
CA VAL A 7 -1.17 -4.69 -12.73
C VAL A 7 -2.45 -4.41 -11.95
N VAL A 8 -3.40 -5.34 -12.05
CA VAL A 8 -4.74 -5.24 -11.48
C VAL A 8 -4.91 -6.26 -10.37
N VAL A 9 -5.41 -5.82 -9.20
CA VAL A 9 -5.80 -6.74 -8.12
C VAL A 9 -7.32 -6.88 -8.08
N LEU A 10 -7.83 -8.10 -8.14
CA LEU A 10 -9.25 -8.40 -7.95
C LEU A 10 -9.48 -9.09 -6.61
N ARG A 11 -10.20 -8.42 -5.71
CA ARG A 11 -10.71 -9.04 -4.48
C ARG A 11 -12.00 -9.77 -4.79
N TYR A 12 -11.97 -11.10 -4.87
CA TYR A 12 -13.12 -11.90 -5.26
C TYR A 12 -14.10 -12.18 -4.10
N GLY A 13 -15.38 -11.87 -4.29
CA GLY A 13 -16.44 -11.94 -3.27
C GLY A 13 -16.25 -10.88 -2.17
N HIS A 14 -17.24 -10.62 -1.32
CA HIS A 14 -17.13 -9.78 -0.12
C HIS A 14 -18.41 -9.90 0.72
N ARG A 15 -18.26 -9.80 2.03
CA ARG A 15 -19.34 -9.99 3.00
C ARG A 15 -19.45 -8.73 3.85
N PRO A 16 -20.40 -7.84 3.55
CA PRO A 16 -20.54 -6.58 4.29
C PRO A 16 -20.66 -6.81 5.79
N GLY A 17 -19.98 -6.00 6.59
CA GLY A 17 -19.93 -6.11 8.05
C GLY A 17 -18.98 -7.19 8.58
N ARG A 18 -18.50 -8.10 7.73
CA ARG A 18 -17.51 -9.14 8.10
C ARG A 18 -16.15 -8.90 7.46
N ASP A 19 -16.14 -8.50 6.19
CA ASP A 19 -14.93 -8.43 5.38
C ASP A 19 -14.42 -7.01 5.14
N ASP A 20 -15.08 -5.99 5.69
CA ASP A 20 -14.80 -4.56 5.40
C ASP A 20 -13.34 -4.20 5.65
N ARG A 21 -12.82 -4.59 6.81
CA ARG A 21 -11.43 -4.32 7.17
C ARG A 21 -10.45 -5.08 6.26
N MET A 22 -10.69 -6.36 6.02
CA MET A 22 -9.82 -7.18 5.18
C MET A 22 -9.80 -6.70 3.73
N THR A 23 -10.97 -6.34 3.20
CA THR A 23 -11.13 -5.82 1.83
C THR A 23 -10.44 -4.46 1.67
N THR A 24 -10.53 -3.60 2.69
CA THR A 24 -9.78 -2.34 2.76
C THR A 24 -8.27 -2.61 2.78
N HIS A 25 -7.79 -3.54 3.60
CA HIS A 25 -6.36 -3.89 3.63
C HIS A 25 -5.87 -4.46 2.30
N VAL A 26 -6.66 -5.27 1.60
CA VAL A 26 -6.30 -5.75 0.25
C VAL A 26 -6.12 -4.57 -0.70
N GLY A 27 -7.06 -3.62 -0.72
CA GLY A 27 -6.96 -2.43 -1.58
C GLY A 27 -5.75 -1.55 -1.25
N LEU A 28 -5.49 -1.30 0.03
CA LEU A 28 -4.33 -0.52 0.46
C LEU A 28 -3.00 -1.23 0.21
N THR A 29 -2.97 -2.56 0.32
CA THR A 29 -1.78 -3.38 0.02
C THR A 29 -1.49 -3.35 -1.48
N ALA A 30 -2.52 -3.51 -2.32
CA ALA A 30 -2.39 -3.38 -3.76
C ALA A 30 -1.81 -2.00 -4.15
N ARG A 31 -2.37 -0.92 -3.59
CA ARG A 31 -1.86 0.44 -3.78
C ARG A 31 -0.39 0.56 -3.39
N ALA A 32 -0.07 0.14 -2.16
CA ALA A 32 1.26 0.30 -1.58
C ALA A 32 2.35 -0.47 -2.34
N LEU A 33 2.00 -1.62 -2.91
CA LEU A 33 2.96 -2.55 -3.51
C LEU A 33 2.87 -2.60 -5.04
N GLY A 34 2.62 -1.46 -5.66
CA GLY A 34 2.89 -1.26 -7.08
C GLY A 34 1.78 -1.69 -8.05
N ALA A 35 0.62 -2.13 -7.58
CA ALA A 35 -0.53 -2.33 -8.48
C ALA A 35 -1.05 -0.98 -9.00
N ASP A 36 -1.67 -0.99 -10.18
CA ASP A 36 -2.23 0.19 -10.84
C ASP A 36 -3.70 0.43 -10.44
N ARG A 37 -4.44 -0.65 -10.19
CA ARG A 37 -5.81 -0.57 -9.70
C ARG A 37 -6.25 -1.79 -8.90
N VAL A 38 -7.29 -1.60 -8.10
CA VAL A 38 -8.02 -2.67 -7.43
C VAL A 38 -9.48 -2.71 -7.88
N ILE A 39 -9.96 -3.90 -8.18
CA ILE A 39 -11.36 -4.21 -8.44
C ILE A 39 -11.93 -4.89 -7.21
N LEU A 40 -12.87 -4.21 -6.56
CA LEU A 40 -13.60 -4.70 -5.40
C LEU A 40 -15.02 -5.13 -5.82
N PRO A 41 -15.68 -6.00 -5.04
CA PRO A 41 -17.09 -6.32 -5.27
C PRO A 41 -17.96 -5.07 -5.11
N ASP A 42 -19.04 -4.97 -5.87
CA ASP A 42 -20.00 -3.87 -5.86
C ASP A 42 -20.52 -3.48 -4.46
N ASN A 43 -20.65 -4.46 -3.58
CA ASN A 43 -21.13 -4.28 -2.21
C ASN A 43 -20.06 -3.84 -1.20
N ALA A 44 -18.81 -3.60 -1.63
CA ALA A 44 -17.69 -3.18 -0.78
C ALA A 44 -17.47 -1.65 -0.75
N GLY A 45 -18.57 -0.87 -0.78
CA GLY A 45 -18.54 0.59 -0.91
C GLY A 45 -17.66 1.31 0.11
N GLN A 46 -17.79 0.97 1.39
CA GLN A 46 -17.00 1.60 2.47
C GLN A 46 -15.49 1.34 2.32
N SER A 47 -15.11 0.14 1.88
CA SER A 47 -13.71 -0.18 1.61
C SER A 47 -13.18 0.63 0.43
N ALA A 48 -13.97 0.75 -0.64
CA ALA A 48 -13.58 1.54 -1.81
C ALA A 48 -13.42 3.03 -1.46
N GLU A 49 -14.34 3.61 -0.68
CA GLU A 49 -14.24 4.99 -0.19
C GLU A 49 -12.96 5.22 0.62
N THR A 50 -12.63 4.30 1.54
CA THR A 50 -11.43 4.41 2.37
C THR A 50 -10.15 4.36 1.51
N VAL A 51 -10.09 3.46 0.53
CA VAL A 51 -8.91 3.34 -0.35
C VAL A 51 -8.75 4.58 -1.23
N ARG A 52 -9.86 5.16 -1.71
CA ARG A 52 -9.84 6.43 -2.46
C ARG A 52 -9.37 7.59 -1.59
N ASP A 53 -9.90 7.77 -0.37
CA ASP A 53 -9.46 8.82 0.56
C ASP A 53 -7.95 8.75 0.83
N ILE A 54 -7.41 7.55 1.05
CA ILE A 54 -5.96 7.38 1.24
C ILE A 54 -5.18 7.71 -0.04
N THR A 55 -5.70 7.34 -1.20
CA THR A 55 -5.06 7.64 -2.49
C THR A 55 -5.05 9.15 -2.76
N ASP A 56 -6.15 9.84 -2.49
CA ASP A 56 -6.22 11.30 -2.67
C ASP A 56 -5.24 12.01 -1.73
N ARG A 57 -5.18 11.59 -0.46
CA ARG A 57 -4.36 12.26 0.56
C ARG A 57 -2.86 11.94 0.48
N PHE A 58 -2.49 10.74 0.05
CA PHE A 58 -1.10 10.26 0.05
C PHE A 58 -0.58 9.96 -1.36
N GLY A 59 -1.32 10.39 -2.38
CA GLY A 59 -0.91 10.34 -3.78
C GLY A 59 -1.18 9.00 -4.48
N GLY A 60 -0.94 9.03 -5.78
CA GLY A 60 -1.17 7.94 -6.70
C GLY A 60 -0.16 7.96 -7.87
N PRO A 61 -0.52 7.46 -9.06
CA PRO A 61 -1.87 7.03 -9.45
C PRO A 61 -2.23 5.63 -8.94
N PHE A 62 -3.48 5.45 -8.49
CA PHE A 62 -4.10 4.16 -8.16
C PHE A 62 -5.62 4.22 -8.34
N ALA A 63 -6.22 3.34 -9.15
CA ALA A 63 -7.68 3.35 -9.37
C ALA A 63 -8.42 2.31 -8.52
N VAL A 64 -9.68 2.61 -8.18
CA VAL A 64 -10.55 1.75 -7.38
C VAL A 64 -11.90 1.58 -8.06
N GLU A 65 -12.22 0.33 -8.43
CA GLU A 65 -13.46 -0.04 -9.08
C GLU A 65 -14.35 -0.91 -8.19
N LEU A 66 -15.67 -0.77 -8.35
CA LEU A 66 -16.69 -1.60 -7.71
C LEU A 66 -17.44 -2.35 -8.81
N ARG A 67 -17.40 -3.68 -8.78
CA ARG A 67 -17.90 -4.56 -9.86
C ARG A 67 -18.68 -5.75 -9.30
N ASP A 68 -19.86 -6.00 -9.83
CA ASP A 68 -20.70 -7.17 -9.52
C ASP A 68 -20.39 -8.36 -10.46
N ASP A 69 -19.75 -8.10 -11.60
CA ASP A 69 -19.45 -9.03 -12.68
C ASP A 69 -18.04 -9.67 -12.59
N GLN A 70 -17.51 -9.84 -11.37
CA GLN A 70 -16.14 -10.32 -11.13
C GLN A 70 -15.77 -11.61 -11.86
N LYS A 71 -16.73 -12.55 -12.00
CA LYS A 71 -16.52 -13.79 -12.76
C LYS A 71 -16.29 -13.52 -14.24
N ALA A 72 -17.01 -12.57 -14.83
CA ALA A 72 -16.85 -12.20 -16.22
C ALA A 72 -15.50 -11.50 -16.43
N ILE A 73 -15.12 -10.60 -15.52
CA ILE A 73 -13.81 -9.95 -15.53
C ILE A 73 -12.68 -10.98 -15.61
N VAL A 74 -12.68 -11.98 -14.72
CA VAL A 74 -11.62 -13.01 -14.74
C VAL A 74 -11.64 -13.84 -16.02
N ARG A 75 -12.84 -14.26 -16.47
CA ARG A 75 -12.99 -15.05 -17.69
C ARG A 75 -12.47 -14.33 -18.92
N ASP A 76 -12.82 -13.05 -19.05
CA ASP A 76 -12.63 -12.24 -20.25
C ASP A 76 -11.34 -11.39 -20.21
N PHE A 77 -10.56 -11.44 -19.12
CA PHE A 77 -9.31 -10.68 -19.00
C PHE A 77 -8.31 -11.07 -20.10
N GLU A 78 -7.84 -10.09 -20.87
CA GLU A 78 -6.88 -10.26 -21.96
C GLU A 78 -5.45 -10.04 -21.44
N GLY A 79 -4.90 -11.03 -20.74
CA GLY A 79 -3.60 -10.93 -20.10
C GLY A 79 -3.25 -12.19 -19.32
N VAL A 80 -2.30 -12.07 -18.40
CA VAL A 80 -1.92 -13.13 -17.47
C VAL A 80 -2.82 -13.05 -16.24
N VAL A 81 -3.41 -14.18 -15.83
CA VAL A 81 -4.22 -14.29 -14.61
C VAL A 81 -3.46 -15.12 -13.58
N VAL A 82 -3.11 -14.50 -12.47
CA VAL A 82 -2.56 -15.17 -11.29
C VAL A 82 -3.65 -15.28 -10.23
N HIS A 83 -3.97 -16.50 -9.81
CA HIS A 83 -4.85 -16.75 -8.69
C HIS A 83 -4.03 -17.11 -7.45
N LEU A 84 -4.12 -16.28 -6.42
CA LEU A 84 -3.45 -16.54 -5.14
C LEU A 84 -4.28 -17.50 -4.29
N THR A 85 -3.73 -18.68 -4.04
CA THR A 85 -4.37 -19.75 -3.28
C THR A 85 -3.32 -20.61 -2.59
N MET A 86 -3.59 -21.02 -1.34
CA MET A 86 -2.72 -21.93 -0.60
C MET A 86 -2.52 -23.30 -1.28
N TYR A 87 -3.37 -23.65 -2.24
CA TYR A 87 -3.27 -24.90 -3.00
C TYR A 87 -2.41 -24.78 -4.26
N GLY A 88 -1.92 -23.58 -4.59
CA GLY A 88 -1.15 -23.30 -5.79
C GLY A 88 0.30 -23.76 -5.71
N GLU A 89 1.01 -23.60 -6.82
CA GLU A 89 2.45 -23.81 -6.93
C GLU A 89 3.21 -22.79 -6.05
N ARG A 90 4.35 -23.20 -5.49
CA ARG A 90 5.08 -22.35 -4.56
C ARG A 90 5.62 -21.11 -5.27
N VAL A 91 5.43 -19.93 -4.68
CA VAL A 91 5.83 -18.66 -5.31
C VAL A 91 7.29 -18.65 -5.76
N GLN A 92 8.22 -19.16 -4.95
CA GLN A 92 9.65 -19.19 -5.30
C GLN A 92 9.98 -20.12 -6.48
N ASP A 93 9.08 -21.04 -6.85
CA ASP A 93 9.30 -21.93 -7.99
C ASP A 93 8.74 -21.33 -9.30
N VAL A 94 7.77 -20.40 -9.22
CA VAL A 94 7.03 -19.88 -10.38
C VAL A 94 7.19 -18.37 -10.61
N GLU A 95 7.76 -17.62 -9.67
CA GLU A 95 7.91 -16.15 -9.76
C GLU A 95 8.61 -15.70 -11.05
N ALA A 96 9.67 -16.40 -11.47
CA ALA A 96 10.39 -16.08 -12.71
C ALA A 96 9.51 -16.28 -13.96
N ALA A 97 8.72 -17.35 -14.00
CA ALA A 97 7.82 -17.61 -15.13
C ALA A 97 6.68 -16.58 -15.21
N VAL A 98 6.17 -16.13 -14.05
CA VAL A 98 5.16 -15.05 -14.00
C VAL A 98 5.77 -13.75 -14.51
N ARG A 99 6.98 -13.39 -14.05
CA ARG A 99 7.69 -12.17 -14.47
C ARG A 99 7.99 -12.18 -15.97
N GLU A 100 8.45 -13.31 -16.51
CA GLU A 100 8.64 -13.50 -17.95
C GLU A 100 7.32 -13.32 -18.72
N ALA A 101 6.24 -13.95 -18.26
CA ALA A 101 4.94 -13.89 -18.93
C ALA A 101 4.34 -12.48 -19.03
N VAL A 102 4.67 -11.60 -18.07
CA VAL A 102 4.26 -10.18 -18.07
C VAL A 102 5.36 -9.25 -18.61
N GLY A 103 6.49 -9.81 -19.06
CA GLY A 103 7.63 -9.06 -19.64
C GLY A 103 8.40 -8.20 -18.64
N LEU A 104 8.41 -8.56 -17.34
CA LEU A 104 9.15 -7.84 -16.28
C LEU A 104 10.65 -8.06 -16.40
N ASP A 105 11.05 -9.24 -16.85
CA ASP A 105 12.45 -9.59 -17.02
C ASP A 105 12.88 -9.39 -18.48
N GLU A 106 14.13 -8.93 -18.65
CA GLU A 106 14.74 -8.77 -19.96
C GLU A 106 14.83 -10.14 -20.66
N PRO A 107 14.44 -10.24 -21.94
CA PRO A 107 14.50 -11.49 -22.69
C PRO A 107 15.96 -11.97 -22.79
N ALA A 108 16.19 -13.25 -22.47
CA ALA A 108 17.53 -13.85 -22.56
C ALA A 108 18.12 -13.82 -23.98
N VAL A 109 17.27 -13.68 -25.00
CA VAL A 109 17.65 -13.58 -26.41
C VAL A 109 16.97 -12.37 -27.05
N VAL A 110 17.78 -11.42 -27.51
CA VAL A 110 17.32 -10.21 -28.22
C VAL A 110 16.61 -10.62 -29.51
N GLY A 111 15.27 -10.52 -29.55
CA GLY A 111 14.45 -10.80 -30.73
C GLY A 111 13.25 -11.73 -30.51
N GLU A 112 13.15 -12.41 -29.36
CA GLU A 112 12.03 -13.31 -29.01
C GLU A 112 11.12 -12.74 -27.90
N ALA A 113 11.33 -11.49 -27.51
CA ALA A 113 10.55 -10.85 -26.45
C ALA A 113 9.07 -10.79 -26.86
N SER A 114 8.24 -11.53 -26.13
CA SER A 114 6.80 -11.33 -26.21
C SER A 114 6.47 -9.91 -25.71
N PRO A 115 5.49 -9.22 -26.31
CA PRO A 115 5.08 -7.91 -25.80
C PRO A 115 4.66 -8.05 -24.33
N PRO A 116 4.95 -7.06 -23.47
CA PRO A 116 4.45 -7.04 -22.10
C PRO A 116 2.94 -7.24 -22.07
N ARG A 117 2.47 -8.01 -21.08
CA ARG A 117 1.05 -8.36 -20.93
C ARG A 117 0.57 -7.87 -19.60
N ASP A 118 -0.68 -7.41 -19.57
CA ASP A 118 -1.35 -7.03 -18.34
C ASP A 118 -1.50 -8.22 -17.40
N LEU A 119 -1.51 -7.95 -16.10
CA LEU A 119 -1.58 -8.93 -15.04
C LEU A 119 -2.83 -8.70 -14.19
N LEU A 120 -3.64 -9.74 -14.04
CA LEU A 120 -4.73 -9.79 -13.07
C LEU A 120 -4.36 -10.73 -11.92
N VAL A 121 -4.16 -10.17 -10.73
CA VAL A 121 -3.94 -10.92 -9.50
C VAL A 121 -5.27 -11.08 -8.77
N VAL A 122 -5.79 -12.30 -8.70
CA VAL A 122 -7.03 -12.61 -8.00
C VAL A 122 -6.72 -13.10 -6.59
N VAL A 123 -7.30 -12.41 -5.61
CA VAL A 123 -7.29 -12.85 -4.21
C VAL A 123 -8.69 -13.27 -3.77
N GLY A 124 -8.77 -14.46 -3.18
CA GLY A 124 -10.03 -15.09 -2.81
C GLY A 124 -10.68 -14.57 -1.54
N GLY A 125 -12.01 -14.66 -1.50
CA GLY A 125 -12.83 -14.55 -0.29
C GLY A 125 -13.21 -15.92 0.31
N GLU A 126 -14.41 -16.01 0.92
CA GLU A 126 -14.88 -17.21 1.62
C GLU A 126 -14.90 -18.49 0.77
N LYS A 127 -15.31 -18.38 -0.50
CA LYS A 127 -15.38 -19.52 -1.43
C LYS A 127 -15.04 -19.07 -2.84
N VAL A 128 -13.87 -19.47 -3.31
CA VAL A 128 -13.45 -19.27 -4.70
C VAL A 128 -14.00 -20.41 -5.56
N PRO A 129 -14.69 -20.13 -6.69
CA PRO A 129 -15.21 -21.17 -7.56
C PRO A 129 -14.11 -21.90 -8.34
N TRP A 130 -14.34 -23.18 -8.66
CA TRP A 130 -13.40 -24.00 -9.44
C TRP A 130 -13.05 -23.39 -10.82
N ALA A 131 -14.00 -22.75 -11.49
CA ALA A 131 -13.77 -22.08 -12.77
C ALA A 131 -12.66 -21.01 -12.71
N LEU A 132 -12.37 -20.47 -11.52
CA LEU A 132 -11.27 -19.53 -11.34
C LEU A 132 -9.91 -20.24 -11.36
N TYR A 133 -9.82 -21.43 -10.75
CA TYR A 133 -8.64 -22.29 -10.82
C TYR A 133 -8.34 -22.69 -12.27
N GLU A 134 -9.38 -23.02 -13.04
CA GLU A 134 -9.24 -23.42 -14.45
C GLU A 134 -8.87 -22.25 -15.35
N ARG A 135 -9.37 -21.05 -15.06
CA ARG A 135 -9.05 -19.85 -15.85
C ARG A 135 -7.67 -19.30 -15.54
N ALA A 136 -7.18 -19.41 -14.31
CA ALA A 136 -5.89 -18.84 -13.95
C ALA A 136 -4.75 -19.47 -14.75
N ASP A 137 -3.90 -18.61 -15.35
CA ASP A 137 -2.67 -19.04 -16.01
C ASP A 137 -1.66 -19.58 -14.98
N PHE A 138 -1.70 -19.02 -13.76
CA PHE A 138 -0.93 -19.49 -12.61
C PHE A 138 -1.82 -19.55 -11.36
N ASN A 139 -1.86 -20.70 -10.71
CA ASN A 139 -2.39 -20.82 -9.35
C ASN A 139 -1.19 -20.81 -8.39
N VAL A 140 -1.02 -19.76 -7.59
CA VAL A 140 0.20 -19.51 -6.82
C VAL A 140 -0.05 -19.51 -5.33
N GLY A 141 0.76 -20.25 -4.58
CA GLY A 141 0.83 -20.27 -3.13
C GLY A 141 2.10 -19.58 -2.62
N VAL A 142 1.93 -18.45 -1.94
CA VAL A 142 3.00 -17.73 -1.22
C VAL A 142 3.53 -18.56 -0.05
N THR A 143 2.62 -19.30 0.57
CA THR A 143 2.92 -20.52 1.31
C THR A 143 1.81 -21.52 0.98
N ASN A 144 2.06 -22.81 1.20
CA ASN A 144 0.99 -23.83 1.15
C ASN A 144 0.31 -24.04 2.51
N GLN A 145 0.36 -23.02 3.39
CA GLN A 145 -0.34 -23.00 4.68
C GLN A 145 -1.51 -22.02 4.64
N PRO A 146 -2.61 -22.28 5.37
CA PRO A 146 -3.73 -21.35 5.43
C PRO A 146 -3.32 -20.08 6.20
N HIS A 147 -3.40 -18.92 5.56
CA HIS A 147 -3.17 -17.61 6.16
C HIS A 147 -4.05 -16.54 5.48
N SER A 148 -3.66 -15.28 5.53
CA SER A 148 -4.41 -14.16 4.94
C SER A 148 -4.10 -13.93 3.46
N GLU A 149 -5.14 -13.53 2.73
CA GLU A 149 -5.11 -12.92 1.40
C GLU A 149 -4.24 -11.66 1.34
N VAL A 150 -4.15 -10.88 2.42
CA VAL A 150 -3.30 -9.68 2.50
C VAL A 150 -1.82 -10.08 2.52
N ALA A 151 -1.47 -11.06 3.34
CA ALA A 151 -0.09 -11.57 3.42
C ALA A 151 0.32 -12.24 2.10
N GLY A 152 -0.58 -13.01 1.49
CA GLY A 152 -0.36 -13.61 0.17
C GLY A 152 -0.11 -12.54 -0.89
N LEU A 153 -0.99 -11.54 -0.98
CA LEU A 153 -0.83 -10.45 -1.94
C LEU A 153 0.48 -9.68 -1.72
N ALA A 154 0.80 -9.34 -0.48
CA ALA A 154 1.98 -8.54 -0.16
C ALA A 154 3.28 -9.23 -0.59
N VAL A 155 3.47 -10.49 -0.20
CA VAL A 155 4.67 -11.24 -0.59
C VAL A 155 4.70 -11.49 -2.09
N PHE A 156 3.56 -11.79 -2.71
CA PHE A 156 3.53 -12.00 -4.16
C PHE A 156 3.96 -10.74 -4.94
N LEU A 157 3.45 -9.57 -4.57
CA LEU A 157 3.80 -8.31 -5.25
C LEU A 157 5.28 -7.93 -5.00
N ASP A 158 5.77 -8.08 -3.77
CA ASP A 158 7.19 -7.88 -3.44
C ASP A 158 8.11 -8.77 -4.29
N ARG A 159 7.76 -10.04 -4.46
CA ARG A 159 8.48 -11.00 -5.30
C ARG A 159 8.36 -10.68 -6.79
N LEU A 160 7.17 -10.26 -7.21
CA LEU A 160 6.89 -9.88 -8.60
C LEU A 160 7.73 -8.68 -9.03
N PHE A 161 7.89 -7.67 -8.17
CA PHE A 161 8.62 -6.45 -8.49
C PHE A 161 10.07 -6.44 -8.00
N GLY A 162 10.45 -7.38 -7.13
CA GLY A 162 11.80 -7.47 -6.57
C GLY A 162 12.14 -6.31 -5.62
N GLY A 163 11.13 -5.77 -4.92
CA GLY A 163 11.26 -4.65 -3.99
C GLY A 163 11.32 -3.26 -4.63
N ALA A 164 11.34 -3.15 -5.97
CA ALA A 164 11.39 -1.86 -6.67
C ALA A 164 10.18 -0.96 -6.38
N GLU A 165 9.05 -1.54 -6.01
CA GLU A 165 7.84 -0.84 -5.61
C GLU A 165 7.96 -0.09 -4.27
N LEU A 166 8.90 -0.50 -3.40
CA LEU A 166 9.12 0.11 -2.09
C LEU A 166 9.78 1.50 -2.19
N ASP A 167 10.50 1.74 -3.29
CA ASP A 167 11.15 3.03 -3.60
C ASP A 167 10.26 3.94 -4.47
N ARG A 168 9.00 3.54 -4.74
CA ARG A 168 8.09 4.30 -5.61
C ARG A 168 7.75 5.66 -5.01
N GLU A 169 7.88 6.70 -5.84
CA GLU A 169 7.39 8.04 -5.53
C GLU A 169 5.86 8.13 -5.74
N TRP A 170 5.21 8.95 -4.90
CA TRP A 170 3.77 9.16 -4.91
C TRP A 170 3.46 10.51 -5.58
N ALA A 171 2.87 10.46 -6.77
CA ALA A 171 2.46 11.66 -7.49
C ALA A 171 1.18 12.24 -6.87
N ASP A 172 1.03 13.56 -6.97
CA ASP A 172 -0.18 14.29 -6.53
C ASP A 172 -0.59 13.99 -5.08
N ALA A 173 0.39 13.81 -4.19
CA ALA A 173 0.14 13.55 -2.77
C ALA A 173 -0.07 14.87 -2.02
N ASP A 174 -1.18 15.04 -1.30
CA ASP A 174 -1.31 16.17 -0.36
C ASP A 174 -0.38 16.04 0.84
N ARG A 175 -0.11 14.80 1.25
CA ARG A 175 0.65 14.46 2.46
C ARG A 175 1.70 13.40 2.21
N ARG A 176 2.83 13.54 2.90
CA ARG A 176 3.93 12.58 2.90
C ARG A 176 4.35 12.20 4.30
N VAL A 177 4.57 10.91 4.54
CA VAL A 177 5.16 10.40 5.78
C VAL A 177 6.68 10.49 5.67
N VAL A 178 7.34 11.05 6.69
CA VAL A 178 8.80 11.15 6.73
C VAL A 178 9.38 9.93 7.47
N PRO A 179 10.24 9.11 6.82
CA PRO A 179 10.90 8.00 7.50
C PRO A 179 11.81 8.50 8.61
N GLU A 180 11.65 7.97 9.82
CA GLU A 180 12.46 8.34 10.97
C GLU A 180 12.65 7.14 11.92
N ALA A 181 13.77 7.11 12.63
CA ALA A 181 14.10 6.01 13.54
C ALA A 181 13.10 5.88 14.71
N THR A 182 12.53 7.00 15.17
CA THR A 182 11.47 7.04 16.19
C THR A 182 10.69 8.34 16.04
N GLY A 183 9.40 8.24 15.72
CA GLY A 183 8.51 9.39 15.55
C GLY A 183 7.27 9.07 14.72
N LYS A 184 6.50 10.09 14.35
CA LYS A 184 5.34 10.00 13.44
C LYS A 184 5.11 11.28 12.62
N THR A 185 6.14 11.76 11.94
CA THR A 185 6.11 13.01 11.18
C THR A 185 5.38 12.85 9.84
N VAL A 186 4.40 13.73 9.59
CA VAL A 186 3.67 13.84 8.32
C VAL A 186 3.68 15.30 7.89
N VAL A 187 4.11 15.56 6.66
CA VAL A 187 4.24 16.91 6.07
C VAL A 187 3.25 17.10 4.92
N ASP A 188 2.89 18.36 4.64
CA ASP A 188 2.15 18.73 3.42
C ASP A 188 3.12 18.69 2.23
N ALA A 189 2.80 17.99 1.15
CA ALA A 189 3.78 17.78 0.07
C ALA A 189 4.01 19.02 -0.82
N ASP A 190 3.06 19.96 -0.85
CA ASP A 190 3.16 21.21 -1.64
C ASP A 190 4.12 22.26 -1.05
N ARG A 191 4.53 22.12 0.22
CA ARG A 191 5.38 23.12 0.88
C ARG A 191 6.89 22.90 0.64
N ASP A 192 7.31 21.67 0.40
CA ASP A 192 8.73 21.33 0.19
C ASP A 192 9.27 21.80 -1.18
N SER A 193 8.39 21.99 -2.19
CA SER A 193 8.78 22.44 -3.53
C SER A 193 8.96 23.96 -3.65
N ALA A 194 8.44 24.74 -2.69
CA ALA A 194 8.67 26.19 -2.63
C ALA A 194 9.97 26.54 -1.90
N ASP A 195 10.25 25.89 -0.77
CA ASP A 195 11.43 26.19 0.06
C ASP A 195 12.76 25.74 -0.57
N ALA A 196 12.76 24.76 -1.50
CA ALA A 196 13.95 24.39 -2.27
C ALA A 196 14.35 25.42 -3.35
N SER A 197 13.49 26.39 -3.65
CA SER A 197 13.74 27.43 -4.67
C SER A 197 14.20 28.78 -4.12
N ASP A 198 13.98 29.04 -2.82
CA ASP A 198 14.34 30.31 -2.16
C ASP A 198 15.75 30.32 -1.56
N ASP A 199 16.41 29.17 -1.37
CA ASP A 199 17.80 29.11 -0.87
C ASP A 199 18.87 29.44 -1.93
N ALA A 200 18.48 29.73 -3.18
CA ALA A 200 19.41 30.04 -4.28
C ALA A 200 19.39 31.50 -4.75
N ALA A 201 18.58 32.38 -4.17
CA ALA A 201 18.48 33.79 -4.60
C ALA A 201 18.33 34.75 -3.42
N GLY A 202 19.42 35.05 -2.71
CA GLY A 202 19.38 36.00 -1.60
C GLY A 202 20.70 36.52 -1.05
N GLU A 203 21.76 36.64 -1.85
CA GLU A 203 22.91 37.49 -1.50
C GLU A 203 22.89 38.78 -2.34
N GLY A 204 22.58 39.91 -1.71
CA GLY A 204 22.68 41.22 -2.34
C GLY A 204 21.96 42.36 -1.61
N ASP A 205 22.67 42.93 -0.63
CA ASP A 205 22.78 44.37 -0.27
C ASP A 205 21.49 45.21 -0.11
N ASP A 206 21.25 45.70 1.11
CA ASP A 206 21.17 47.15 1.35
C ASP A 206 21.09 47.50 2.85
N ALA A 207 21.86 48.51 3.23
CA ALA A 207 22.04 49.02 4.57
C ALA A 207 21.20 50.29 4.87
N ALA A 208 21.09 50.59 6.17
CA ALA A 208 20.61 51.83 6.83
C ALA A 208 19.08 52.03 6.89
N GLY A 209 18.47 52.51 7.97
CA GLY A 209 18.93 52.98 9.28
C GLY A 209 17.77 53.68 10.01
N GLU A 210 17.78 53.58 11.34
CA GLU A 210 17.16 54.45 12.37
C GLU A 210 15.61 54.55 12.49
N GLY A 211 15.13 54.37 13.72
CA GLY A 211 13.76 54.70 14.14
C GLY A 211 13.41 54.17 15.54
N ASP A 212 13.37 55.08 16.51
CA ASP A 212 13.33 54.92 17.97
C ASP A 212 12.03 54.37 18.59
N ASP A 213 12.20 53.93 19.85
CA ASP A 213 11.35 54.12 21.03
C ASP A 213 10.21 53.16 21.48
N ALA A 214 10.34 52.87 22.79
CA ALA A 214 9.32 52.76 23.85
C ALA A 214 8.76 51.39 24.28
N ALA A 215 9.44 50.86 25.30
CA ALA A 215 8.99 50.20 26.54
C ALA A 215 7.48 50.02 26.83
N GLY A 216 7.17 48.84 27.38
CA GLY A 216 5.94 48.55 28.13
C GLY A 216 6.02 47.21 28.88
N GLU A 217 6.55 47.23 30.09
CA GLU A 217 6.42 46.15 31.10
C GLU A 217 4.97 46.03 31.61
N SER A 218 4.49 44.80 31.82
CA SER A 218 3.67 44.50 32.99
C SER A 218 3.72 43.01 33.36
N ALA A 219 4.09 42.77 34.61
CA ALA A 219 4.13 41.49 35.30
C ALA A 219 2.74 40.99 35.75
N GLY A 220 2.67 39.71 36.13
CA GLY A 220 1.63 39.14 37.00
C GLY A 220 1.62 37.61 36.97
N THR A 221 2.43 36.94 37.81
CA THR A 221 2.04 36.17 39.02
C THR A 221 1.01 35.05 38.78
N ASP A 222 1.44 33.77 38.85
CA ASP A 222 1.50 32.89 40.04
C ASP A 222 0.12 32.31 40.40
N ASP A 223 0.00 30.97 40.48
CA ASP A 223 -0.36 30.23 41.71
C ASP A 223 -0.79 28.76 41.41
N ARG A 224 -0.01 27.80 41.95
CA ARG A 224 -0.43 26.58 42.70
C ARG A 224 -1.26 25.48 41.97
N THR A 225 -1.11 24.16 42.20
CA THR A 225 -0.56 23.37 43.33
C THR A 225 -0.48 21.87 42.95
N GLU A 226 0.56 21.18 43.44
CA GLU A 226 0.58 19.90 44.20
C GLU A 226 -0.08 18.60 43.64
N THR A 227 0.73 17.56 43.32
CA THR A 227 1.03 16.31 44.10
C THR A 227 -0.13 15.29 44.16
N ASP A 228 0.02 13.96 44.20
CA ASP A 228 1.13 13.03 44.38
C ASP A 228 0.70 11.60 43.97
N ASP A 229 1.70 10.75 43.77
CA ASP A 229 1.83 9.33 44.16
C ASP A 229 0.66 8.32 44.01
N ARG A 230 0.89 7.24 43.25
CA ARG A 230 1.06 5.89 43.85
C ARG A 230 1.52 4.82 42.87
N THR A 231 2.69 4.28 43.21
CA THR A 231 3.23 2.94 42.92
C THR A 231 2.29 1.83 43.39
N GLU A 232 2.14 0.72 42.65
CA GLU A 232 2.36 -0.64 43.19
C GLU A 232 2.32 -1.73 42.10
N ALA A 233 3.36 -2.57 42.16
CA ALA A 233 3.54 -3.78 41.40
C ALA A 233 2.59 -4.89 41.86
N ASN A 234 2.27 -5.84 40.99
CA ASN A 234 2.08 -7.21 41.46
C ASN A 234 2.61 -8.22 40.43
N ASP A 235 3.72 -8.81 40.81
CA ASP A 235 4.32 -10.04 40.33
C ASP A 235 3.44 -11.22 40.76
N ARG A 236 3.03 -12.07 39.81
CA ARG A 236 2.75 -13.49 40.09
C ARG A 236 3.19 -14.35 38.92
N THR A 237 4.42 -14.82 39.08
CA THR A 237 4.90 -16.11 38.60
C THR A 237 4.03 -17.24 39.16
N GLU A 238 3.51 -18.12 38.30
CA GLU A 238 3.26 -19.53 38.64
C GLU A 238 3.55 -20.36 37.39
N ALA A 239 4.71 -21.00 37.42
CA ALA A 239 5.01 -22.19 36.67
C ALA A 239 4.30 -23.36 37.37
N ASP A 240 3.64 -24.23 36.61
CA ASP A 240 3.41 -25.60 37.03
C ASP A 240 3.81 -26.54 35.89
N ASP A 241 4.69 -27.45 36.28
CA ASP A 241 5.36 -28.50 35.53
C ASP A 241 4.43 -29.71 35.32
N CYS A 242 4.77 -30.54 34.33
CA CYS A 242 4.55 -31.99 34.24
C CYS A 242 3.10 -32.55 34.28
N ASP A 243 2.59 -32.98 33.11
CA ASP A 243 2.62 -34.38 32.61
C ASP A 243 2.12 -34.43 31.14
#